data_AF-A0A1V4ZYG5-F1
#
_entry.id   AF-A0A1V4ZYG5-F1
#
_cell.length_a   1.000
_cell.length_b   1.000
_cell.length_c   1.000
_cell.angle_alpha   90.00
_cell.angle_beta   90.00
_cell.angle_gamma   90.00
#
_symmetry.space_group_name_H-M   'P 1'
#
loop_
_entity.id
_entity.type
_entity.pdbx_description
1 polymer ?
#
loop_
_entity_poly.entity_id
_entity_poly.type
_entity_poly.pdbx_seq_one_letter_code
_entity_poly.pdbx_strand_id
1 'polypeptide(L)' 'MTDLIEEYRIIIEENFQPQGYNIGFNIGEAAGQSVMHCHCHFIPR' A
#
# COMPACT_ATOMS: atom_id res chain seq x y z
N MET A 1 8.06 5.66 -6.79
CA MET A 1 7.10 4.84 -6.00
C MET A 1 7.01 5.33 -4.56
N THR A 2 8.14 5.64 -3.92
CA THR A 2 8.17 6.32 -2.60
C THR A 2 7.34 7.61 -2.58
N ASP A 3 7.38 8.40 -3.66
CA ASP A 3 6.62 9.66 -3.73
C ASP A 3 5.10 9.43 -3.67
N LEU A 4 4.60 8.41 -4.38
CA LEU A 4 3.19 8.04 -4.36
C LEU A 4 2.74 7.50 -3.00
N ILE A 5 3.61 6.75 -2.33
CA ILE A 5 3.36 6.24 -0.97
C ILE A 5 3.22 7.41 0.00
N GLU A 6 4.08 8.42 -0.10
CA GLU A 6 4.03 9.59 0.77
C GLU A 6 2.80 10.47 0.50
N GLU A 7 2.44 10.67 -0.77
CA GLU A 7 1.20 11.38 -1.16
C GLU A 7 -0.05 10.71 -0.56
N TYR A 8 -0.16 9.38 -0.68
CA TYR A 8 -1.27 8.63 -0.08
C TYR A 8 -1.25 8.66 1.45
N ARG A 9 -0.07 8.64 2.08
CA ARG A 9 0.04 8.78 3.53
C ARG A 9 -0.61 10.08 3.99
N ILE A 10 -0.26 11.21 3.37
CA ILE A 10 -0.83 12.53 3.69
C ILE A 10 -2.37 12.51 3.57
N ILE A 11 -2.89 12.01 2.44
CA ILE A 11 -4.34 11.91 2.21
C ILE A 11 -5.03 11.09 3.30
N ILE A 12 -4.46 9.95 3.70
CA ILE A 12 -5.06 9.10 4.73
C ILE A 12 -5.02 9.77 6.11
N GLU A 13 -3.90 10.41 6.49
CA GLU A 13 -3.74 11.09 7.78
C GLU A 13 -4.79 12.20 7.96
N GLU A 14 -5.06 12.97 6.90
CA GLU A 14 -6.07 14.03 6.91
C GLU A 14 -7.50 13.52 7.17
N ASN A 15 -7.80 12.28 6.79
CA ASN A 15 -9.16 11.75 6.77
C ASN A 15 -9.45 10.68 7.84
N PHE A 16 -8.44 9.96 8.33
CA PHE A 16 -8.68 8.70 9.06
C PHE A 16 -7.82 8.45 10.31
N GLN A 17 -6.79 9.29 10.61
CA GLN A 17 -5.92 9.15 11.79
C GLN A 17 -5.42 7.71 12.07
N PRO A 18 -4.79 7.04 11.08
CA PRO A 18 -4.29 5.69 11.30
C PRO A 18 -3.16 5.66 12.34
N GLN A 19 -3.02 4.54 13.02
CA GLN A 19 -1.96 4.29 14.00
C GLN A 19 -0.75 3.56 13.40
N GLY A 20 -0.86 3.11 12.15
CA GLY A 20 0.23 2.50 11.41
C GLY A 20 -0.16 2.08 9.99
N TYR A 21 0.78 1.46 9.27
CA TYR A 21 0.57 1.03 7.89
C TYR A 21 1.24 -0.32 7.61
N ASN A 22 0.57 -1.17 6.85
CA ASN A 22 1.18 -2.32 6.19
C ASN A 22 1.39 -1.99 4.72
N ILE A 23 2.65 -2.00 4.28
CA ILE A 23 3.04 -1.71 2.90
C ILE A 23 3.79 -2.92 2.35
N GLY A 24 3.35 -3.47 1.23
CA GLY A 24 3.91 -4.72 0.72
C GLY A 24 3.57 -5.03 -0.74
N PHE A 25 4.21 -6.06 -1.26
CA PHE A 25 4.05 -6.54 -2.62
C PHE A 25 3.86 -8.06 -2.60
N ASN A 26 2.92 -8.53 -3.40
CA ASN A 26 2.83 -9.95 -3.72
C ASN A 26 3.43 -10.14 -5.12
N ILE A 27 4.46 -10.96 -5.22
CA ILE A 27 5.17 -11.23 -6.48
C ILE A 27 5.04 -12.72 -6.81
N GLY A 28 4.28 -13.02 -7.85
CA GLY A 28 3.94 -14.36 -8.29
C GLY A 28 2.75 -14.97 -7.56
N GLU A 29 2.20 -16.04 -8.15
CA GLU A 29 1.02 -16.75 -7.65
C GLU A 29 1.23 -17.28 -6.23
N ALA A 30 2.40 -17.85 -5.93
CA ALA A 30 2.72 -18.39 -4.61
C ALA A 30 2.71 -17.33 -3.48
N ALA A 31 3.00 -16.07 -3.82
CA ALA A 31 2.90 -14.94 -2.90
C ALA A 31 1.47 -14.35 -2.84
N GLY A 32 0.52 -14.88 -3.60
CA GLY A 32 -0.87 -14.40 -3.65
C GLY A 32 -1.11 -13.24 -4.62
N GLN A 33 -0.28 -13.07 -5.66
CA GLN A 33 -0.52 -12.05 -6.69
C GLN A 33 -1.72 -12.46 -7.57
N SER A 34 -2.81 -11.68 -7.55
CA SER A 34 -4.01 -11.95 -8.35
C SER A 34 -4.02 -11.23 -9.70
N VAL A 35 -3.39 -10.05 -9.78
CA VAL A 35 -3.22 -9.28 -11.02
C VAL A 35 -1.75 -9.26 -11.40
N MET A 36 -1.44 -9.76 -12.59
CA MET A 36 -0.07 -9.86 -13.12
C MET A 36 0.45 -8.52 -13.66
N HIS A 37 0.32 -7.48 -12.84
CA HIS A 37 0.90 -6.17 -12.99
C HIS A 37 1.52 -5.78 -11.64
N CYS A 38 2.69 -5.15 -11.65
CA CYS A 38 3.33 -4.71 -10.41
C CYS A 38 2.44 -3.68 -9.70
N HIS A 39 2.05 -3.97 -8.45
CA HIS A 39 1.26 -3.06 -7.63
C HIS A 39 1.67 -3.16 -6.16
N CYS A 40 1.59 -2.04 -5.45
CA CYS A 40 1.86 -1.94 -4.03
C CYS A 40 0.55 -2.03 -3.26
N HIS A 41 0.50 -2.87 -2.24
CA HIS A 41 -0.54 -2.81 -1.23
C HIS A 41 -0.16 -1.71 -0.22
N PHE A 42 -1.06 -0.77 0.05
CA PHE A 42 -0.91 0.26 1.06
C PHE A 42 -2.16 0.22 1.96
N ILE A 43 -2.01 -0.30 3.18
CA ILE A 43 -3.13 -0.62 4.07
C ILE A 43 -2.94 0.11 5.41
N PRO A 44 -3.73 1.18 5.68
CA PRO A 44 -3.76 1.85 6.98
C PRO A 44 -4.30 0.93 8.09
N ARG A 45 -3.85 1.15 9.32
CA ARG A 45 -4.24 0.40 10.53
C ARG A 45 -4.68 1.33 11.63
#